data_AF-A0A351AR33-F1
#
_entry.id   AF-A0A351AR33-F1
#
_cell.length_a   1.000
_cell.length_b   1.000
_cell.length_c   1.000
_cell.angle_alpha   90.00
_cell.angle_beta   90.00
_cell.angle_gamma   90.00
#
_symmetry.space_group_name_H-M   'P 1'
#
loop_
_entity.id
_entity.type
_entity.pdbx_description
1 polymer ?
#
loop_
_entity_poly.entity_id
_entity_poly.type
_entity_poly.pdbx_seq_one_letter_code
_entity_poly.pdbx_strand_id
1 'polypeptide(L)'
;NPMMGHRGVRLHMSYPLIAETQYRAIFTATAELQQEGFNPHPEIMIPVTISARELSFQRAICDKVKAEVEGTTRQFILYNFGTMIEIPRAALTADRMARAAEFFSFGTNDLTQMTFGFSRDDVGTFMGEYLGNKILDADPFQTIDTKSVGKLVEFGIQAGRSKRPDLKCGVCGEHGGDPASIRFFNKIGVDYVSCSPFRVPIARLAAAQAAIEQSK
;
A
#
# COMPACT_ATOMS: atom_id res chain seq x y z
N ASN A 1 -8.51 -11.56 -18.23
CA ASN A 1 -8.29 -11.22 -16.80
C ASN A 1 -7.72 -9.81 -16.65
N PRO A 2 -8.56 -8.75 -16.66
CA PRO A 2 -8.12 -7.36 -16.55
C PRO A 2 -7.31 -7.06 -15.27
N MET A 3 -7.65 -7.72 -14.16
CA MET A 3 -6.97 -7.57 -12.86
C MET A 3 -5.44 -7.78 -12.95
N MET A 4 -4.98 -8.71 -13.78
CA MET A 4 -3.54 -8.99 -13.97
C MET A 4 -2.95 -8.35 -15.24
N GLY A 5 -3.67 -7.44 -15.88
CA GLY A 5 -3.34 -6.89 -17.19
C GLY A 5 -2.34 -5.71 -17.17
N HIS A 6 -2.46 -4.87 -18.20
CA HIS A 6 -1.65 -3.67 -18.41
C HIS A 6 -2.20 -2.49 -17.59
N ARG A 7 -1.89 -2.48 -16.29
CA ARG A 7 -2.33 -1.47 -15.32
C ARG A 7 -1.22 -1.08 -14.34
N GLY A 8 -1.49 -0.08 -13.50
CA GLY A 8 -0.57 0.40 -12.48
C GLY A 8 0.78 0.80 -13.08
N VAL A 9 1.88 0.44 -12.40
CA VAL A 9 3.23 0.80 -12.86
C VAL A 9 3.54 0.33 -14.29
N ARG A 10 2.95 -0.79 -14.74
CA ARG A 10 3.17 -1.33 -16.09
C ARG A 10 2.66 -0.38 -17.16
N LEU A 11 1.53 0.28 -16.90
CA LEU A 11 0.99 1.29 -17.79
C LEU A 11 1.90 2.52 -17.82
N HIS A 12 2.42 2.94 -16.66
CA HIS A 12 3.37 4.05 -16.56
C HIS A 12 4.71 3.74 -17.25
N MET A 13 5.13 2.48 -17.34
CA MET A 13 6.32 2.10 -18.11
C MET A 13 6.11 2.26 -19.62
N SER A 14 4.96 1.83 -20.12
CA SER A 14 4.64 1.92 -21.55
C SER A 14 4.28 3.35 -21.97
N TYR A 15 3.66 4.12 -21.07
CA TYR A 15 3.19 5.48 -21.32
C TYR A 15 3.62 6.42 -20.18
N PRO A 16 4.92 6.78 -20.09
CA PRO A 16 5.47 7.61 -19.01
C PRO A 16 4.78 8.96 -18.82
N LEU A 17 4.23 9.53 -19.90
CA LEU A 17 3.50 10.80 -19.87
C LEU A 17 2.34 10.79 -18.86
N ILE A 18 1.69 9.64 -18.64
CA ILE A 18 0.61 9.52 -17.65
C ILE A 18 1.15 9.79 -16.24
N ALA A 19 2.29 9.17 -15.88
CA ALA A 19 2.93 9.39 -14.59
C ALA A 19 3.47 10.82 -14.48
N GLU A 20 4.08 11.36 -15.54
CA GLU A 20 4.56 12.75 -15.57
C GLU A 20 3.44 13.75 -15.29
N THR A 21 2.27 13.58 -15.92
CA THR A 21 1.10 14.44 -15.68
C THR A 21 0.62 14.35 -14.23
N GLN A 22 0.55 13.14 -13.65
CA GLN A 22 0.14 12.95 -12.25
C GLN A 22 1.13 13.57 -11.26
N TYR A 23 2.44 13.34 -11.44
CA TYR A 23 3.47 13.94 -10.60
C TYR A 23 3.46 15.46 -10.68
N ARG A 24 3.28 16.02 -11.89
CA ARG A 24 3.20 17.47 -12.08
C ARG A 24 1.99 18.04 -11.35
N ALA A 25 0.83 17.38 -11.46
CA ALA A 25 -0.38 17.81 -10.75
C ALA A 25 -0.16 17.83 -9.23
N ILE A 26 0.44 16.77 -8.66
CA ILE A 26 0.73 16.67 -7.22
C ILE A 26 1.69 17.79 -6.79
N PHE A 27 2.81 17.97 -7.50
CA PHE A 27 3.82 18.96 -7.12
C PHE A 27 3.35 20.40 -7.33
N THR A 28 2.62 20.68 -8.41
CA THR A 28 2.03 22.01 -8.64
C THR A 28 1.06 22.36 -7.52
N ALA A 29 0.12 21.46 -7.18
CA ALA A 29 -0.82 21.70 -6.08
C ALA A 29 -0.11 21.86 -4.73
N THR A 30 0.97 21.10 -4.51
CA THR A 30 1.81 21.23 -3.30
C THR A 30 2.45 22.62 -3.24
N ALA A 31 3.02 23.11 -4.33
CA ALA A 31 3.65 24.43 -4.40
C ALA A 31 2.64 25.57 -4.23
N GLU A 32 1.46 25.47 -4.83
CA GLU A 32 0.37 26.45 -4.68
C GLU A 32 -0.08 26.55 -3.22
N LEU A 33 -0.33 25.41 -2.57
CA LEU A 33 -0.68 25.38 -1.14
C LEU A 33 0.44 25.93 -0.23
N GLN A 34 1.71 25.68 -0.56
CA GLN A 34 2.83 26.28 0.16
C GLN A 34 2.88 27.81 0.01
N GLN A 35 2.57 28.35 -1.18
CA GLN A 35 2.47 29.79 -1.40
C GLN A 35 1.31 30.43 -0.61
N GLU A 36 0.23 29.70 -0.40
CA GLU A 36 -0.89 30.08 0.46
C GLU A 36 -0.58 29.98 1.97
N GLY A 37 0.61 29.48 2.34
CA GLY A 37 1.06 29.36 3.73
C GLY A 37 0.69 28.03 4.40
N PHE A 38 0.19 27.05 3.65
CA PHE A 38 -0.03 25.69 4.16
C PHE A 38 1.27 24.87 4.15
N ASN A 39 1.24 23.72 4.84
CA ASN A 39 2.39 22.80 4.94
C ASN A 39 2.00 21.38 4.49
N PRO A 40 1.74 21.15 3.18
CA PRO A 40 1.43 19.82 2.66
C PRO A 40 2.64 18.87 2.71
N HIS A 41 2.39 17.60 3.04
CA HIS A 41 3.38 16.51 3.07
C HIS A 41 2.96 15.39 2.11
N PRO A 42 3.18 15.54 0.79
CA PRO A 42 2.74 14.55 -0.18
C PRO A 42 3.52 13.24 -0.07
N GLU A 43 2.78 12.12 -0.09
CA GLU A 43 3.33 10.77 -0.24
C GLU A 43 2.91 10.21 -1.61
N ILE A 44 3.88 9.85 -2.44
CA ILE A 44 3.66 9.31 -3.79
C ILE A 44 3.87 7.81 -3.77
N MET A 45 2.81 7.06 -4.05
CA MET A 45 2.82 5.59 -3.98
C MET A 45 2.66 4.97 -5.37
N ILE A 46 3.58 4.08 -5.74
CA ILE A 46 3.51 3.36 -7.03
C ILE A 46 2.76 2.03 -6.87
N PRO A 47 1.71 1.76 -7.65
CA PRO A 47 0.91 0.55 -7.54
C PRO A 47 1.38 -0.59 -8.46
N VAL A 48 1.00 -1.82 -8.13
CA VAL A 48 1.17 -3.06 -8.92
C VAL A 48 2.64 -3.37 -9.26
N THR A 49 3.55 -3.01 -8.35
CA THR A 49 4.98 -3.18 -8.55
C THR A 49 5.41 -4.60 -8.25
N ILE A 50 6.45 -5.05 -8.95
CA ILE A 50 7.06 -6.36 -8.77
C ILE A 50 8.57 -6.29 -8.56
N SER A 51 9.20 -5.13 -8.82
CA SER A 51 10.65 -4.96 -8.79
C SER A 51 11.07 -3.55 -8.36
N ALA A 52 12.16 -3.47 -7.60
CA ALA A 52 12.79 -2.20 -7.24
C ALA A 52 13.22 -1.38 -8.47
N ARG A 53 13.52 -2.04 -9.60
CA ARG A 53 13.84 -1.36 -10.86
C ARG A 53 12.65 -0.58 -11.42
N GLU A 54 11.43 -1.07 -11.20
CA GLU A 54 10.24 -0.34 -11.62
C GLU A 54 10.07 0.94 -10.78
N LEU A 55 10.34 0.84 -9.48
CA LEU A 55 10.35 1.99 -8.59
C LEU A 55 11.43 3.00 -8.99
N SER A 56 12.66 2.56 -9.25
CA SER A 56 13.75 3.45 -9.66
C SER A 56 13.46 4.18 -10.98
N PHE A 57 12.82 3.50 -11.94
CA PHE A 57 12.42 4.13 -13.19
C PHE A 57 11.36 5.23 -12.94
N GLN A 58 10.34 4.95 -12.14
CA GLN A 58 9.30 5.94 -11.80
C GLN A 58 9.86 7.09 -10.95
N ARG A 59 10.78 6.81 -10.01
CA ARG A 59 11.47 7.82 -9.19
C ARG A 59 12.20 8.83 -10.07
N ALA A 60 12.92 8.38 -11.09
CA ALA A 60 13.66 9.26 -11.99
C ALA A 60 12.73 10.25 -12.73
N ILE A 61 11.55 9.78 -13.15
CA ILE A 61 10.52 10.62 -13.76
C ILE A 61 9.96 11.60 -12.73
N CYS A 62 9.64 11.12 -11.54
CA CYS A 62 9.11 11.91 -10.44
C CYS A 62 10.07 13.05 -10.03
N ASP A 63 11.36 12.75 -9.86
CA ASP A 63 12.39 13.72 -9.49
C ASP A 63 12.62 14.77 -10.59
N LYS A 64 12.58 14.37 -11.86
CA LYS A 64 12.65 15.32 -12.99
C LYS A 64 11.48 16.30 -12.94
N VAL A 65 10.26 15.80 -12.79
CA VAL A 65 9.04 16.63 -12.77
C VAL A 65 9.04 17.56 -11.55
N LYS A 66 9.47 17.07 -10.38
CA LYS A 66 9.67 17.89 -9.19
C LYS A 66 10.59 19.07 -9.48
N ALA A 67 11.78 18.81 -10.04
CA ALA A 67 12.76 19.86 -10.31
C ALA A 67 12.21 20.94 -11.28
N GLU A 68 11.44 20.54 -12.29
CA GLU A 68 10.79 21.48 -13.21
C GLU A 68 9.75 22.36 -12.51
N VAL A 69 8.92 21.77 -11.64
CA VAL A 69 7.92 22.51 -10.86
C VAL A 69 8.60 23.47 -9.88
N GLU A 70 9.57 22.99 -9.09
CA GLU A 70 10.33 23.83 -8.15
C GLU A 70 11.05 24.98 -8.87
N GLY A 71 11.61 24.75 -10.06
CA GLY A 71 12.25 25.79 -10.86
C GLY A 71 11.28 26.88 -11.33
N THR A 72 10.01 26.53 -11.57
CA THR A 72 8.97 27.45 -12.02
C THR A 72 8.31 28.19 -10.85
N THR A 73 7.96 27.48 -9.78
CA THR A 73 7.21 28.01 -8.64
C THR A 73 8.09 28.62 -7.55
N ARG A 74 9.40 28.33 -7.60
CA ARG A 74 10.40 28.69 -6.57
C ARG A 74 10.06 28.18 -5.17
N GLN A 75 9.25 27.12 -5.08
CA GLN A 75 8.95 26.43 -3.84
C GLN A 75 9.86 25.21 -3.69
N PHE A 76 10.28 24.92 -2.46
CA PHE A 76 10.99 23.68 -2.15
C PHE A 76 10.00 22.66 -1.60
N ILE A 77 9.89 21.52 -2.28
CA ILE A 77 8.90 20.50 -2.00
C ILE A 77 9.59 19.30 -1.36
N LEU A 78 9.16 18.95 -0.15
CA LEU A 78 9.47 17.66 0.46
C LEU A 78 8.37 16.67 0.10
N TYR A 79 8.77 15.42 -0.17
CA TYR A 79 7.83 14.34 -0.44
C TYR A 79 8.47 13.01 -0.09
N ASN A 80 7.64 12.01 0.23
CA ASN A 80 8.07 10.63 0.36
C ASN A 80 7.64 9.82 -0.85
N PHE A 81 8.50 8.91 -1.31
CA PHE A 81 8.22 8.02 -2.42
C PHE A 81 8.18 6.57 -1.94
N GLY A 82 7.07 5.90 -2.19
CA GLY A 82 6.83 4.55 -1.70
C GLY A 82 6.12 3.67 -2.72
N THR A 83 5.71 2.49 -2.26
CA THR A 83 5.08 1.50 -3.12
C THR A 83 3.94 0.80 -2.42
N MET A 84 2.94 0.41 -3.20
CA MET A 84 2.01 -0.60 -2.75
C MET A 84 2.70 -1.97 -2.78
N ILE A 85 2.53 -2.77 -1.73
CA ILE A 85 2.92 -4.18 -1.66
C ILE A 85 1.65 -5.01 -1.79
N GLU A 86 1.28 -5.29 -3.03
CA GLU A 86 0.02 -5.97 -3.38
C GLU A 86 0.23 -7.15 -4.35
N ILE A 87 1.49 -7.40 -4.74
CA ILE A 87 1.89 -8.56 -5.53
C ILE A 87 2.75 -9.47 -4.64
N PRO A 88 2.49 -10.80 -4.57
CA PRO A 88 3.28 -11.71 -3.74
C PRO A 88 4.79 -11.61 -3.98
N ARG A 89 5.22 -11.40 -5.24
CA ARG A 89 6.64 -11.18 -5.57
C ARG A 89 7.22 -9.95 -4.89
N ALA A 90 6.48 -8.85 -4.79
CA ALA A 90 6.94 -7.62 -4.12
C ALA A 90 7.14 -7.86 -2.62
N ALA A 91 6.22 -8.59 -1.98
CA ALA A 91 6.36 -8.99 -0.57
C ALA A 91 7.59 -9.91 -0.37
N LEU A 92 7.75 -10.92 -1.22
CA LEU A 92 8.88 -11.87 -1.16
C LEU A 92 10.25 -11.25 -1.50
N THR A 93 10.27 -10.08 -2.14
CA THR A 93 11.49 -9.34 -2.47
C THR A 93 11.53 -7.96 -1.82
N ALA A 94 10.83 -7.81 -0.69
CA ALA A 94 10.64 -6.54 0.01
C ALA A 94 11.97 -5.91 0.48
N ASP A 95 12.99 -6.72 0.76
CA ASP A 95 14.35 -6.25 1.04
C ASP A 95 14.92 -5.42 -0.13
N ARG A 96 14.67 -5.84 -1.37
CA ARG A 96 15.07 -5.10 -2.57
C ARG A 96 14.18 -3.89 -2.80
N MET A 97 12.87 -4.04 -2.60
CA MET A 97 11.91 -2.94 -2.76
C MET A 97 12.23 -1.77 -1.82
N ALA A 98 12.59 -2.04 -0.56
CA ALA A 98 12.91 -1.03 0.46
C ALA A 98 14.15 -0.18 0.15
N ARG A 99 14.99 -0.59 -0.82
CA ARG A 99 16.12 0.23 -1.30
C ARG A 99 15.64 1.42 -2.13
N ALA A 100 14.47 1.32 -2.76
CA ALA A 100 13.91 2.32 -3.65
C ALA A 100 12.63 2.98 -3.10
N ALA A 101 12.06 2.42 -2.03
CA ALA A 101 10.86 2.93 -1.37
C ALA A 101 11.16 3.39 0.06
N GLU A 102 10.54 4.49 0.46
CA GLU A 102 10.62 5.09 1.80
C GLU A 102 9.47 4.61 2.70
N PHE A 103 8.40 4.09 2.11
CA PHE A 103 7.28 3.46 2.81
C PHE A 103 6.67 2.33 1.96
N PHE A 104 6.01 1.39 2.63
CA PHE A 104 5.15 0.37 2.05
C PHE A 104 3.70 0.59 2.49
N SER A 105 2.76 0.45 1.55
CA SER A 105 1.36 0.22 1.88
C SER A 105 0.95 -1.15 1.38
N PHE A 106 0.51 -2.04 2.25
CA PHE A 106 0.03 -3.35 1.84
C PHE A 106 -1.39 -3.22 1.28
N GLY A 107 -1.50 -3.37 -0.04
CA GLY A 107 -2.76 -3.48 -0.77
C GLY A 107 -3.34 -4.87 -0.59
N THR A 108 -3.87 -5.13 0.60
CA THR A 108 -4.27 -6.48 1.02
C THR A 108 -5.40 -7.08 0.18
N ASN A 109 -6.23 -6.27 -0.48
CA ASN A 109 -7.26 -6.77 -1.40
C ASN A 109 -6.62 -7.51 -2.59
N ASP A 110 -5.76 -6.83 -3.36
CA ASP A 110 -5.08 -7.40 -4.52
C ASP A 110 -4.09 -8.50 -4.07
N LEU A 111 -3.44 -8.34 -2.91
CA LEU A 111 -2.57 -9.38 -2.34
C LEU A 111 -3.35 -10.66 -1.99
N THR A 112 -4.55 -10.55 -1.39
CA THR A 112 -5.45 -11.69 -1.15
C THR A 112 -5.84 -12.33 -2.47
N GLN A 113 -6.28 -11.55 -3.46
CA GLN A 113 -6.67 -12.09 -4.77
C GLN A 113 -5.55 -12.93 -5.40
N MET A 114 -4.32 -12.42 -5.39
CA MET A 114 -3.17 -13.09 -5.98
C MET A 114 -2.69 -14.30 -5.16
N THR A 115 -2.86 -14.27 -3.84
CA THR A 115 -2.44 -15.36 -2.95
C THR A 115 -3.41 -16.53 -3.00
N PHE A 116 -4.72 -16.24 -3.01
CA PHE A 116 -5.78 -17.25 -3.09
C PHE A 116 -6.07 -17.70 -4.53
N GLY A 117 -5.71 -16.89 -5.53
CA GLY A 117 -6.16 -17.08 -6.91
C GLY A 117 -7.65 -16.75 -7.09
N PHE A 118 -8.21 -15.91 -6.22
CA PHE A 118 -9.62 -15.51 -6.26
C PHE A 118 -9.79 -14.18 -6.99
N SER A 119 -10.69 -14.17 -7.98
CA SER A 119 -11.19 -12.91 -8.54
C SER A 119 -12.24 -12.34 -7.60
N ARG A 120 -12.03 -11.12 -7.11
CA ARG A 120 -12.96 -10.45 -6.18
C ARG A 120 -14.35 -10.27 -6.78
N ASP A 121 -14.43 -10.07 -8.09
CA ASP A 121 -15.70 -9.88 -8.80
C ASP A 121 -16.48 -11.21 -8.95
N ASP A 122 -15.78 -12.34 -8.96
CA ASP A 122 -16.37 -13.67 -9.21
C ASP A 122 -16.53 -14.51 -7.92
N VAL A 123 -15.87 -14.13 -6.82
CA VAL A 123 -15.80 -14.92 -5.58
C VAL A 123 -17.17 -15.20 -4.95
N GLY A 124 -18.13 -14.29 -5.14
CA GLY A 124 -19.49 -14.44 -4.61
C GLY A 124 -20.23 -15.67 -5.12
N THR A 125 -19.80 -16.25 -6.24
CA THR A 125 -20.43 -17.44 -6.85
C THR A 125 -20.19 -18.74 -6.07
N PHE A 126 -19.13 -18.81 -5.25
CA PHE A 126 -18.77 -20.03 -4.51
C PHE A 126 -18.42 -19.80 -3.04
N MET A 127 -18.20 -18.56 -2.59
CA MET A 127 -17.79 -18.26 -1.21
C MET A 127 -18.79 -18.80 -0.17
N GLY A 128 -20.09 -18.76 -0.47
CA GLY A 128 -21.12 -19.32 0.41
C GLY A 128 -20.92 -20.82 0.69
N GLU A 129 -20.56 -21.60 -0.32
CA GLU A 129 -20.26 -23.03 -0.17
C GLU A 129 -18.95 -23.27 0.60
N TYR A 130 -17.94 -22.42 0.38
CA TYR A 130 -16.66 -22.52 1.09
C TYR A 130 -16.83 -22.28 2.59
N LEU A 131 -17.64 -21.29 2.97
CA LEU A 131 -17.95 -20.99 4.37
C LEU A 131 -18.89 -22.05 4.96
N GLY A 132 -19.93 -22.44 4.22
CA GLY A 132 -20.90 -23.46 4.67
C GLY A 132 -20.27 -24.82 4.92
N ASN A 133 -19.33 -25.23 4.07
CA ASN A 133 -18.56 -26.48 4.22
C ASN A 133 -17.32 -26.33 5.11
N LYS A 134 -17.09 -25.15 5.72
CA LYS A 134 -15.93 -24.87 6.58
C LYS A 134 -14.57 -25.12 5.90
N ILE A 135 -14.50 -24.90 4.59
CA ILE A 135 -13.24 -24.89 3.83
C ILE A 135 -12.42 -23.66 4.22
N LEU A 136 -13.09 -22.54 4.47
CA LEU A 136 -12.50 -21.31 5.00
C LEU A 136 -13.19 -20.92 6.30
N ASP A 137 -12.41 -20.37 7.23
CA ASP A 137 -12.89 -19.90 8.53
C ASP A 137 -13.66 -18.56 8.40
N ALA A 138 -13.31 -17.74 7.41
CA ALA A 138 -13.89 -16.44 7.12
C ALA A 138 -13.68 -16.05 5.65
N ASP A 139 -14.44 -15.07 5.16
CA ASP A 139 -14.20 -14.46 3.84
C ASP A 139 -12.86 -13.71 3.88
N PRO A 140 -11.85 -14.14 3.09
CA PRO A 140 -10.50 -13.57 3.13
C PRO A 140 -10.41 -12.15 2.55
N PHE A 141 -11.50 -11.62 1.97
CA PHE A 141 -11.61 -10.22 1.54
C PHE A 141 -12.21 -9.30 2.61
N GLN A 142 -12.75 -9.86 3.70
CA GLN A 142 -13.30 -9.11 4.83
C GLN A 142 -12.36 -9.15 6.03
N THR A 143 -11.83 -10.34 6.35
CA THR A 143 -10.87 -10.57 7.43
C THR A 143 -9.61 -11.15 6.85
N ILE A 144 -8.46 -10.58 7.19
CA ILE A 144 -7.17 -11.00 6.66
C ILE A 144 -6.90 -12.48 7.00
N ASP A 145 -6.54 -13.28 5.99
CA ASP A 145 -6.07 -14.63 6.27
C ASP A 145 -4.66 -14.59 6.87
N THR A 146 -4.60 -14.74 8.19
CA THR A 146 -3.34 -14.72 8.94
C THR A 146 -2.41 -15.89 8.61
N LYS A 147 -2.93 -16.99 8.03
CA LYS A 147 -2.17 -18.22 7.77
C LYS A 147 -1.36 -18.14 6.47
N SER A 148 -1.78 -17.31 5.50
CA SER A 148 -1.08 -17.10 4.23
C SER A 148 -0.82 -15.62 3.92
N VAL A 149 -1.84 -14.82 3.61
CA VAL A 149 -1.69 -13.41 3.22
C VAL A 149 -1.01 -12.62 4.33
N GLY A 150 -1.40 -12.87 5.58
CA GLY A 150 -0.76 -12.29 6.76
C GLY A 150 0.73 -12.61 6.87
N LYS A 151 1.17 -13.82 6.46
CA LYS A 151 2.60 -14.18 6.42
C LYS A 151 3.35 -13.40 5.34
N LEU A 152 2.72 -13.12 4.20
CA LEU A 152 3.33 -12.26 3.17
C LEU A 152 3.49 -10.82 3.68
N VAL A 153 2.50 -10.30 4.40
CA VAL A 153 2.57 -8.97 5.02
C VAL A 153 3.70 -8.94 6.06
N GLU A 154 3.71 -9.89 7.01
CA GLU A 154 4.74 -10.00 8.05
C GLU A 154 6.14 -10.13 7.46
N PHE A 155 6.33 -11.04 6.50
CA PHE A 155 7.61 -11.22 5.81
C PHE A 155 8.03 -9.93 5.08
N GLY A 156 7.10 -9.28 4.38
CA GLY A 156 7.36 -8.04 3.67
C GLY A 156 7.85 -6.91 4.60
N ILE A 157 7.23 -6.77 5.78
CA ILE A 157 7.65 -5.81 6.81
C ILE A 157 9.05 -6.15 7.30
N GLN A 158 9.29 -7.39 7.72
CA GLN A 158 10.58 -7.82 8.27
C GLN A 158 11.71 -7.67 7.24
N ALA A 159 11.51 -8.15 6.01
CA ALA A 159 12.49 -8.07 4.95
C ALA A 159 12.76 -6.61 4.54
N GLY A 160 11.72 -5.78 4.42
CA GLY A 160 11.86 -4.36 4.14
C GLY A 160 12.64 -3.62 5.23
N ARG A 161 12.24 -3.80 6.49
CA ARG A 161 12.91 -3.17 7.65
C ARG A 161 14.34 -3.68 7.87
N SER A 162 14.67 -4.88 7.41
CA SER A 162 16.07 -5.36 7.41
C SER A 162 17.01 -4.52 6.54
N LYS A 163 16.48 -3.77 5.57
CA LYS A 163 17.24 -2.87 4.70
C LYS A 163 17.02 -1.39 5.00
N ARG A 164 15.85 -1.02 5.50
CA ARG A 164 15.50 0.33 5.94
C ARG A 164 14.82 0.25 7.31
N PRO A 165 15.56 0.33 8.43
CA PRO A 165 15.00 0.12 9.77
C PRO A 165 13.84 1.07 10.13
N ASP A 166 13.82 2.26 9.56
CA ASP A 166 12.80 3.31 9.72
C ASP A 166 11.67 3.22 8.68
N LEU A 167 11.61 2.16 7.86
CA LEU A 167 10.60 1.95 6.83
C LEU A 167 9.20 1.95 7.45
N LYS A 168 8.40 2.93 7.03
CA LYS A 168 6.98 3.02 7.37
C LYS A 168 6.20 1.97 6.60
N CYS A 169 5.39 1.18 7.30
CA CYS A 169 4.58 0.11 6.75
C CYS A 169 3.12 0.30 7.18
N GLY A 170 2.24 0.60 6.23
CA GLY A 170 0.80 0.67 6.46
C GLY A 170 0.03 -0.43 5.76
N VAL A 171 -1.24 -0.57 6.11
CA VAL A 171 -2.20 -1.42 5.37
C VAL A 171 -3.36 -0.55 4.89
N CYS A 172 -3.73 -0.67 3.62
CA CYS A 172 -4.91 -0.02 3.05
C CYS A 172 -5.92 -1.04 2.52
N GLY A 173 -7.20 -0.66 2.51
CA GLY A 173 -8.30 -1.46 1.96
C GLY A 173 -9.28 -1.91 3.02
N GLU A 174 -10.04 -2.97 2.72
CA GLU A 174 -11.14 -3.42 3.58
C GLU A 174 -10.65 -3.95 4.92
N HIS A 175 -9.52 -4.64 4.93
CA HIS A 175 -8.92 -5.18 6.15
C HIS A 175 -8.45 -4.08 7.12
N GLY A 176 -8.17 -2.88 6.62
CA GLY A 176 -7.73 -1.74 7.45
C GLY A 176 -8.81 -1.24 8.43
N GLY A 177 -10.07 -1.64 8.24
CA GLY A 177 -11.17 -1.31 9.15
C GLY A 177 -11.77 -2.52 9.86
N ASP A 178 -11.16 -3.70 9.76
CA ASP A 178 -11.65 -4.94 10.38
C ASP A 178 -10.94 -5.17 11.73
N PRO A 179 -11.65 -5.24 12.87
CA PRO A 179 -11.03 -5.38 14.18
C PRO A 179 -10.10 -6.60 14.34
N ALA A 180 -10.43 -7.74 13.74
CA ALA A 180 -9.60 -8.94 13.80
C ALA A 180 -8.29 -8.75 13.02
N SER A 181 -8.38 -8.19 11.82
CA SER A 181 -7.23 -7.84 10.99
C SER A 181 -6.34 -6.80 11.65
N ILE A 182 -6.92 -5.75 12.26
CA ILE A 182 -6.17 -4.72 12.99
C ILE A 182 -5.39 -5.30 14.17
N ARG A 183 -5.99 -6.20 14.95
CA ARG A 183 -5.25 -6.90 16.02
C ARG A 183 -4.05 -7.66 15.48
N PHE A 184 -4.19 -8.33 14.35
CA PHE A 184 -3.08 -9.01 13.68
C PHE A 184 -2.01 -8.03 13.17
N PHE A 185 -2.41 -6.95 12.51
CA PHE A 185 -1.49 -5.91 12.00
C PHE A 185 -0.68 -5.25 13.12
N ASN A 186 -1.31 -4.97 14.26
CA ASN A 186 -0.64 -4.47 15.46
C ASN A 186 0.44 -5.46 15.95
N LYS A 187 0.09 -6.76 16.03
CA LYS A 187 1.03 -7.82 16.45
C LYS A 187 2.28 -7.91 15.56
N ILE A 188 2.15 -7.76 14.25
CA ILE A 188 3.27 -7.85 13.29
C ILE A 188 3.98 -6.50 13.06
N GLY A 189 3.58 -5.45 13.79
CA GLY A 189 4.26 -4.16 13.80
C GLY A 189 3.97 -3.27 12.59
N VAL A 190 2.74 -3.29 12.05
CA VAL A 190 2.26 -2.29 11.09
C VAL A 190 2.18 -0.91 11.78
N ASP A 191 2.67 0.15 11.12
CA ASP A 191 2.69 1.52 11.67
C ASP A 191 1.31 2.18 11.65
N TYR A 192 0.51 1.92 10.62
CA TYR A 192 -0.83 2.50 10.47
C TYR A 192 -1.78 1.61 9.67
N VAL A 193 -3.09 1.79 9.89
CA VAL A 193 -4.14 1.25 9.04
C VAL A 193 -4.91 2.40 8.37
N SER A 194 -5.33 2.19 7.13
CA SER A 194 -6.13 3.13 6.35
C SER A 194 -7.40 2.45 5.87
N CYS A 195 -8.54 3.05 6.19
CA CYS A 195 -9.87 2.50 5.91
C CYS A 195 -10.83 3.60 5.43
N SER A 196 -12.01 3.20 4.96
CA SER A 196 -13.05 4.14 4.57
C SER A 196 -13.45 5.07 5.73
N PRO A 197 -13.89 6.31 5.46
CA PRO A 197 -14.14 7.32 6.50
C PRO A 197 -15.05 6.84 7.65
N PHE A 198 -16.13 6.12 7.33
CA PHE A 198 -17.08 5.61 8.33
C PHE A 198 -16.49 4.50 9.22
N ARG A 199 -15.42 3.82 8.78
CA ARG A 199 -14.74 2.79 9.56
C ARG A 199 -13.62 3.34 10.45
N VAL A 200 -13.26 4.63 10.31
CA VAL A 200 -12.20 5.26 11.13
C VAL A 200 -12.47 5.12 12.65
N PRO A 201 -13.68 5.38 13.18
CA PRO A 201 -13.95 5.19 14.61
C PRO A 201 -13.73 3.74 15.07
N ILE A 202 -14.16 2.77 14.26
CA ILE A 202 -13.99 1.33 14.54
C ILE A 202 -12.51 0.97 14.54
N ALA A 203 -11.75 1.45 13.53
CA ALA A 203 -10.33 1.17 13.42
C ALA A 203 -9.54 1.73 14.60
N ARG A 204 -9.86 2.95 15.06
CA ARG A 204 -9.27 3.56 16.26
C ARG A 204 -9.54 2.74 17.52
N LEU A 205 -10.78 2.33 17.73
CA LEU A 205 -11.15 1.51 18.89
C LEU A 205 -10.43 0.15 18.87
N ALA A 206 -10.42 -0.52 17.73
CA ALA A 206 -9.75 -1.81 17.58
C ALA A 206 -8.23 -1.71 17.78
N ALA A 207 -7.59 -0.65 17.25
CA ALA A 207 -6.16 -0.41 17.45
C ALA A 207 -5.83 -0.17 18.94
N ALA A 208 -6.65 0.60 19.65
CA ALA A 208 -6.48 0.84 21.08
C ALA A 208 -6.63 -0.47 21.89
N GLN A 209 -7.63 -1.28 21.59
CA GLN A 209 -7.82 -2.60 22.21
C GLN A 209 -6.62 -3.52 21.96
N ALA A 210 -6.13 -3.58 20.72
CA ALA A 210 -4.98 -4.38 20.34
C ALA A 210 -3.70 -3.98 21.11
N ALA A 211 -3.46 -2.66 21.25
CA ALA A 211 -2.31 -2.15 22.01
C ALA A 211 -2.41 -2.49 23.51
N ILE A 212 -3.61 -2.36 24.10
CA ILE A 212 -3.85 -2.72 25.51
C ILE A 212 -3.62 -4.22 25.73
N GLU A 213 -4.13 -5.08 24.85
CA GLU A 213 -3.93 -6.52 24.92
C GLU A 213 -2.45 -6.92 24.80
N GLN A 214 -1.68 -6.27 23.93
CA GLN A 214 -0.25 -6.55 23.75
C GLN A 214 0.63 -6.09 24.92
N SER A 215 0.17 -5.09 25.68
CA SER A 215 0.89 -4.57 26.85
C SER A 215 0.77 -5.44 28.11
N LYS A 216 -0.09 -6.45 28.10
CA LYS A 216 -0.26 -7.43 29.18
C LYS A 216 0.67 -8.62 29.01
#